data_AF-A0AAD6DQT2-F1
#
_entry.id   AF-A0AAD6DQT2-F1
#
_cell.length_a   1.000
_cell.length_b   1.000
_cell.length_c   1.000
_cell.angle_alpha   90.00
_cell.angle_beta   90.00
_cell.angle_gamma   90.00
#
_symmetry.space_group_name_H-M   'P 1'
#
loop_
_entity.id
_entity.type
_entity.pdbx_description
1 polymer ?
#
loop_
_entity_poly.entity_id
_entity_poly.type
_entity_poly.pdbx_seq_one_letter_code
_entity_poly.pdbx_strand_id
1 'polypeptide(L)'
;MDDISSPFRISYRDQFELERNETFCAMREQLRRQDCGMESPSFCSAHRDSCCSEQESFRLHRDIIHTLLVPLFLINHQAERIATRALPSKKGAEPERAFRGEARSAFAWLHCILTEEHDWYLTARCPACIVLHVLHSEPTIRFVTVAAQLAGPRSGFDCFLTALETAVREDSFWGDAFWPDIEERASRLTEGVQELIRQCRELRTTLDNPAVSIPMAKPTPICDRSTPTCTIAVKTSSFARKQVRLGREEQRYRSHMAWKSWNDCSRELRQPLAGGAHTQSRRRSMTS
;
A
#
# COMPACT_ATOMS: atom_id res chain seq x y z
N MET A 1 18.62 28.81 16.00
CA MET A 1 17.54 28.03 15.38
C MET A 1 17.89 26.60 15.67
N ASP A 2 16.98 25.88 16.32
CA ASP A 2 17.21 24.47 16.63
C ASP A 2 17.23 23.68 15.30
N ASP A 3 18.23 22.83 15.15
CA ASP A 3 18.39 21.96 13.98
C ASP A 3 17.25 20.94 13.98
N ILE A 4 16.48 20.89 12.90
CA ILE A 4 15.34 19.98 12.78
C ILE A 4 15.89 18.60 12.42
N SER A 5 15.76 17.66 13.35
CA SER A 5 16.16 16.26 13.15
C SER A 5 15.01 15.38 12.71
N SER A 6 15.35 14.28 12.04
CA SER A 6 14.36 13.26 11.72
C SER A 6 13.86 12.57 13.00
N PRO A 7 12.54 12.32 13.16
CA PRO A 7 12.00 11.62 14.32
C PRO A 7 12.35 10.12 14.31
N PHE A 8 12.64 9.55 13.13
CA PHE A 8 12.97 8.14 12.99
C PHE A 8 14.45 7.89 13.21
N ARG A 9 14.76 6.90 14.05
CA ARG A 9 16.12 6.46 14.36
C ARG A 9 16.36 5.08 13.77
N ILE A 10 17.22 4.99 12.75
CA ILE A 10 17.59 3.73 12.11
C ILE A 10 19.06 3.46 12.38
N SER A 11 19.37 2.30 12.99
CA SER A 11 20.73 1.93 13.31
C SER A 11 21.56 1.66 12.05
N TYR A 12 22.88 1.80 12.12
CA TYR A 12 23.77 1.48 10.99
C TYR A 12 23.60 0.03 10.50
N ARG A 13 23.34 -0.90 11.42
CA ARG A 13 23.07 -2.31 11.10
C ARG A 13 21.80 -2.45 10.25
N ASP A 14 20.74 -1.75 10.63
CA ASP A 14 19.46 -1.80 9.90
C ASP A 14 19.57 -1.13 8.52
N GLN A 15 20.33 -0.04 8.42
CA GLN A 15 20.65 0.58 7.13
C GLN A 15 21.38 -0.39 6.21
N PHE A 16 22.35 -1.14 6.73
CA PHE A 16 23.05 -2.17 5.95
C PHE A 16 22.11 -3.28 5.46
N GLU A 17 21.15 -3.73 6.28
CA GLU A 17 20.16 -4.71 5.86
C GLU A 17 19.20 -4.15 4.79
N LEU A 18 18.78 -2.89 4.91
CA LEU A 18 17.99 -2.20 3.88
C LEU A 18 18.75 -2.14 2.55
N GLU A 19 20.06 -1.87 2.57
CA GLU A 19 20.90 -1.81 1.37
C GLU A 19 21.07 -3.16 0.65
N ARG A 20 20.78 -4.28 1.34
CA ARG A 20 20.72 -5.62 0.73
C ARG A 20 19.40 -5.87 0.02
N ASN A 21 18.36 -5.08 0.27
CA ASN A 21 17.08 -5.20 -0.41
C ASN A 21 17.15 -4.56 -1.80
N GLU A 22 17.23 -5.38 -2.84
CA GLU A 22 17.32 -4.93 -4.23
C GLU A 22 16.15 -4.04 -4.66
N THR A 23 14.94 -4.32 -4.16
CA THR A 23 13.74 -3.52 -4.48
C THR A 23 13.83 -2.14 -3.86
N PHE A 24 14.31 -2.06 -2.61
CA PHE A 24 14.56 -0.79 -1.93
C PHE A 24 15.65 0.01 -2.66
N CYS A 25 16.78 -0.61 -2.98
CA CYS A 25 17.89 0.02 -3.68
C CYS A 25 17.49 0.55 -5.06
N ALA A 26 16.71 -0.23 -5.84
CA ALA A 26 16.20 0.22 -7.13
C ALA A 26 15.27 1.44 -7.00
N MET A 27 14.40 1.45 -5.98
CA MET A 27 13.49 2.56 -5.73
C MET A 27 14.22 3.82 -5.26
N ARG A 28 15.18 3.68 -4.34
CA ARG A 28 16.06 4.76 -3.87
C ARG A 28 16.82 5.43 -5.01
N GLU A 29 17.39 4.64 -5.91
CA GLU A 29 18.08 5.15 -7.08
C GLU A 29 17.13 5.88 -8.05
N GLN A 30 15.88 5.42 -8.19
CA GLN A 30 14.88 6.13 -8.98
C GLN A 30 14.54 7.50 -8.37
N LEU A 31 14.30 7.55 -7.05
CA LEU A 31 14.01 8.80 -6.34
C LEU A 31 15.18 9.78 -6.45
N ARG A 32 16.42 9.30 -6.33
CA ARG A 32 17.63 10.12 -6.57
C ARG A 32 17.67 10.72 -7.97
N ARG A 33 17.32 9.95 -9.02
CA ARG A 33 17.27 10.47 -10.39
C ARG A 33 16.19 11.53 -10.57
N GLN A 34 15.05 11.39 -9.89
CA GLN A 34 14.01 12.42 -9.89
C GLN A 34 14.52 13.71 -9.24
N ASP A 35 15.21 13.60 -8.10
CA ASP A 35 15.80 14.74 -7.40
C ASP A 35 16.87 15.46 -8.24
N CYS A 36 17.68 14.74 -9.03
CA CYS A 36 18.73 15.30 -9.90
C CYS A 36 18.19 15.90 -11.22
N GLY A 37 17.02 15.47 -11.68
CA GLY A 37 16.48 15.80 -13.00
C GLY A 37 15.62 17.07 -13.04
N MET A 38 16.08 18.21 -12.49
CA MET A 38 15.46 19.56 -12.56
C MET A 38 13.94 19.75 -12.31
N GLU A 39 13.12 18.71 -12.14
CA GLU A 39 11.64 18.81 -12.09
C GLU A 39 10.98 18.55 -10.72
N SER A 40 11.66 18.06 -9.65
CA SER A 40 11.27 18.09 -8.18
C SER A 40 12.08 17.09 -7.32
N PRO A 41 12.16 17.19 -5.95
CA PRO A 41 12.27 18.35 -5.08
C PRO A 41 13.58 18.31 -4.26
N SER A 42 14.43 19.32 -4.44
CA SER A 42 15.39 19.69 -3.38
C SER A 42 14.64 20.03 -2.07
N PHE A 43 15.36 20.13 -0.94
CA PHE A 43 14.76 20.64 0.29
C PHE A 43 14.10 22.01 0.04
N CYS A 44 12.88 22.18 0.56
CA CYS A 44 12.17 23.46 0.46
C CYS A 44 12.94 24.54 1.23
N SER A 45 12.65 25.82 0.99
CA SER A 45 13.34 26.93 1.66
C SER A 45 13.33 26.82 3.19
N ALA A 46 12.26 26.30 3.78
CA ALA A 46 12.15 26.11 5.23
C ALA A 46 13.11 25.03 5.79
N HIS A 47 13.35 23.96 5.04
CA HIS A 47 14.14 22.81 5.49
C HIS A 47 15.55 22.75 4.86
N ARG A 48 15.86 23.60 3.89
CA ARG A 48 17.17 23.62 3.23
C ARG A 48 18.28 23.91 4.23
N ASP A 49 18.10 24.97 5.01
CA ASP A 49 19.09 25.44 5.96
C ASP A 49 18.89 24.81 7.34
N SER A 50 17.64 24.60 7.75
CA SER A 50 17.25 24.07 9.06
C SER A 50 17.48 22.57 9.26
N CYS A 51 17.78 21.82 8.19
CA CYS A 51 18.04 20.37 8.24
C CYS A 51 19.40 20.01 7.63
N CYS A 52 20.33 20.97 7.51
CA CYS A 52 21.55 20.81 6.72
C CYS A 52 22.37 19.58 7.11
N SER A 53 22.48 19.28 8.41
CA SER A 53 23.19 18.12 8.97
C SER A 53 22.43 16.79 8.76
N GLU A 54 21.10 16.84 8.65
CA GLU A 54 20.19 15.68 8.67
C GLU A 54 19.60 15.36 7.28
N GLN A 55 20.03 16.04 6.23
CA GLN A 55 19.40 15.90 4.91
C GLN A 55 19.45 14.46 4.37
N GLU A 56 20.55 13.74 4.59
CA GLU A 56 20.66 12.34 4.15
C GLU A 56 19.75 11.40 4.95
N SER A 57 19.58 11.68 6.25
CA SER A 57 18.63 10.96 7.12
C SER A 57 17.20 11.15 6.62
N PHE A 58 16.80 12.39 6.33
CA PHE A 58 15.50 12.68 5.74
C PHE A 58 15.27 12.06 4.36
N ARG A 59 16.30 12.05 3.50
CA ARG A 59 16.22 11.36 2.20
C ARG A 59 16.01 9.87 2.39
N LEU A 60 16.81 9.22 3.25
CA LEU A 60 16.68 7.80 3.56
C LEU A 60 15.27 7.46 4.05
N HIS A 61 14.75 8.20 5.02
CA HIS A 61 13.42 7.94 5.57
C HIS A 61 12.31 8.19 4.55
N ARG A 62 12.41 9.24 3.72
CA ARG A 62 11.51 9.47 2.57
C ARG A 62 11.52 8.28 1.63
N ASP A 63 12.70 7.75 1.30
CA ASP A 63 12.86 6.62 0.40
C ASP A 63 12.20 5.35 0.98
N ILE A 64 12.39 5.09 2.28
CA ILE A 64 11.74 3.95 2.98
C ILE A 64 10.22 4.10 2.95
N ILE A 65 9.70 5.26 3.35
CA ILE A 65 8.27 5.56 3.35
C ILE A 65 7.70 5.36 1.94
N HIS A 66 8.37 5.89 0.91
CA HIS A 66 7.93 5.71 -0.47
C HIS A 66 7.84 4.24 -0.85
N THR A 67 8.90 3.46 -0.58
CA THR A 67 8.92 2.03 -0.89
C THR A 67 7.82 1.26 -0.18
N LEU A 68 7.49 1.63 1.07
CA LEU A 68 6.39 1.02 1.82
C LEU A 68 5.01 1.40 1.28
N LEU A 69 4.79 2.66 0.90
CA LEU A 69 3.47 3.15 0.47
C LEU A 69 3.09 2.74 -0.97
N VAL A 70 4.06 2.58 -1.87
CA VAL A 70 3.80 2.21 -3.28
C VAL A 70 2.97 0.93 -3.42
N PRO A 71 3.24 -0.18 -2.68
CA PRO A 71 2.37 -1.36 -2.69
C PRO A 71 0.90 -1.07 -2.37
N LEU A 72 0.61 -0.25 -1.37
CA LEU A 72 -0.77 0.09 -0.99
C LEU A 72 -1.49 0.88 -2.08
N PHE A 73 -0.81 1.83 -2.71
CA PHE A 73 -1.33 2.56 -3.87
C PHE A 73 -1.74 1.59 -4.99
N LEU A 74 -0.86 0.66 -5.33
CA LEU A 74 -1.10 -0.29 -6.42
C LEU A 74 -2.17 -1.34 -6.07
N ILE A 75 -2.28 -1.75 -4.81
CA ILE A 75 -3.38 -2.61 -4.33
C ILE A 75 -4.71 -1.88 -4.52
N ASN A 76 -4.83 -0.63 -4.04
CA ASN A 76 -6.05 0.15 -4.16
C ASN A 76 -6.44 0.39 -5.63
N HIS A 77 -5.49 0.77 -6.47
CA HIS A 77 -5.74 0.97 -7.89
C HIS A 77 -6.20 -0.32 -8.59
N GLN A 78 -5.56 -1.44 -8.25
CA GLN A 78 -5.94 -2.74 -8.79
C GLN A 78 -7.33 -3.17 -8.33
N ALA A 79 -7.68 -2.90 -7.07
CA ALA A 79 -9.00 -3.15 -6.51
C ALA A 79 -10.06 -2.29 -7.22
N GLU A 80 -9.81 -1.00 -7.45
CA GLU A 80 -10.71 -0.10 -8.17
C GLU A 80 -11.00 -0.59 -9.60
N ARG A 81 -9.96 -1.05 -10.32
CA ARG A 81 -10.11 -1.65 -11.66
C ARG A 81 -10.93 -2.93 -11.65
N ILE A 82 -10.75 -3.78 -10.64
CA ILE A 82 -11.53 -5.02 -10.48
C ILE A 82 -12.98 -4.69 -10.15
N ALA A 83 -13.22 -3.77 -9.21
CA ALA A 83 -14.55 -3.31 -8.85
C ALA A 83 -15.31 -2.75 -10.05
N THR A 84 -14.65 -1.91 -10.86
CA THR A 84 -15.22 -1.34 -12.10
C THR A 84 -15.66 -2.42 -13.10
N ARG A 85 -14.92 -3.54 -13.18
CA ARG A 85 -15.26 -4.66 -14.07
C ARG A 85 -16.32 -5.59 -13.48
N ALA A 86 -16.32 -5.78 -12.17
CA ALA A 86 -17.19 -6.72 -11.47
C ALA A 86 -18.61 -6.16 -11.24
N LEU A 87 -18.73 -4.84 -11.10
CA LEU A 87 -20.02 -4.20 -10.89
C LEU A 87 -20.75 -3.97 -12.23
N PRO A 88 -22.08 -4.15 -12.29
CA PRO A 88 -22.85 -3.78 -13.46
C PRO A 88 -22.64 -2.31 -13.81
N SER A 89 -22.61 -1.96 -15.10
CA SER A 89 -22.47 -0.58 -15.63
C SER A 89 -23.65 0.34 -15.33
N LYS A 90 -24.27 0.22 -14.15
CA LYS A 90 -25.24 1.18 -13.63
C LYS A 90 -24.47 2.42 -13.17
N LYS A 91 -24.85 3.57 -13.70
CA LYS A 91 -24.33 4.89 -13.32
C LYS A 91 -24.41 5.05 -11.79
N GLY A 92 -23.26 5.28 -11.14
CA GLY A 92 -23.19 5.57 -9.69
C GLY A 92 -23.04 4.37 -8.75
N ALA A 93 -22.59 3.21 -9.23
CA ALA A 93 -22.20 2.14 -8.32
C ALA A 93 -20.86 2.48 -7.64
N GLU A 94 -20.89 2.71 -6.33
CA GLU A 94 -19.69 2.90 -5.52
C GLU A 94 -18.76 1.66 -5.61
N PRO A 95 -17.47 1.83 -5.92
CA PRO A 95 -16.55 0.72 -6.19
C PRO A 95 -16.38 -0.23 -5.00
N GLU A 96 -16.51 0.28 -3.77
CA GLU A 96 -16.46 -0.52 -2.54
C GLU A 96 -17.51 -1.65 -2.48
N ARG A 97 -18.62 -1.53 -3.23
CA ARG A 97 -19.70 -2.53 -3.26
C ARG A 97 -19.29 -3.84 -3.93
N ALA A 98 -18.15 -3.86 -4.64
CA ALA A 98 -17.58 -5.08 -5.18
C ALA A 98 -17.04 -6.01 -4.08
N PHE A 99 -16.78 -5.47 -2.88
CA PHE A 99 -16.14 -6.18 -1.77
C PHE A 99 -17.11 -6.37 -0.59
N ARG A 100 -16.76 -7.28 0.32
CA ARG A 100 -17.57 -7.60 1.51
C ARG A 100 -16.73 -7.67 2.78
N GLY A 101 -17.37 -7.43 3.94
CA GLY A 101 -16.72 -7.50 5.25
C GLY A 101 -15.55 -6.53 5.37
N GLU A 102 -14.48 -6.96 6.02
CA GLU A 102 -13.27 -6.15 6.24
C GLU A 102 -12.61 -5.67 4.94
N ALA A 103 -12.69 -6.44 3.84
CA ALA A 103 -12.18 -5.98 2.54
C ALA A 103 -12.87 -4.71 2.05
N ARG A 104 -14.19 -4.57 2.28
CA ARG A 104 -14.93 -3.37 1.89
C ARG A 104 -14.48 -2.17 2.71
N SER A 105 -14.38 -2.34 4.03
CA SER A 105 -13.92 -1.30 4.95
C SER A 105 -12.49 -0.87 4.61
N ALA A 106 -11.59 -1.83 4.35
CA ALA A 106 -10.22 -1.55 3.97
C ALA A 106 -10.10 -0.84 2.62
N PHE A 107 -10.90 -1.25 1.61
CA PHE A 107 -10.95 -0.55 0.34
C PHE A 107 -11.44 0.89 0.50
N ALA A 108 -12.54 1.10 1.23
CA ALA A 108 -13.08 2.44 1.47
C ALA A 108 -12.05 3.33 2.19
N TRP A 109 -11.39 2.80 3.22
CA TRP A 109 -10.36 3.51 3.96
C TRP A 109 -9.14 3.85 3.09
N LEU A 110 -8.59 2.87 2.36
CA LEU A 110 -7.46 3.10 1.45
C LEU A 110 -7.81 4.11 0.36
N HIS A 111 -9.01 4.02 -0.22
CA HIS A 111 -9.47 4.94 -1.24
C HIS A 111 -9.61 6.37 -0.69
N CYS A 112 -10.07 6.51 0.55
CA CYS A 112 -10.18 7.78 1.27
C CYS A 112 -8.80 8.41 1.48
N ILE A 113 -7.90 7.73 2.18
CA ILE A 113 -6.57 8.28 2.51
C ILE A 113 -5.75 8.58 1.25
N LEU A 114 -5.80 7.73 0.22
CA LEU A 114 -5.09 7.97 -1.04
C LEU A 114 -5.73 9.10 -1.86
N THR A 115 -6.99 9.46 -1.61
CA THR A 115 -7.62 10.62 -2.25
C THR A 115 -7.28 11.91 -1.50
N GLU A 116 -7.27 11.88 -0.17
CA GLU A 116 -7.01 13.04 0.68
C GLU A 116 -5.53 13.41 0.75
N GLU A 117 -4.64 12.42 0.88
CA GLU A 117 -3.19 12.61 1.06
C GLU A 117 -2.41 12.44 -0.26
N HIS A 118 -3.03 12.77 -1.40
CA HIS A 118 -2.52 12.43 -2.71
C HIS A 118 -1.10 12.95 -3.00
N ASP A 119 -0.86 14.21 -2.69
CA ASP A 119 0.44 14.83 -2.95
C ASP A 119 1.52 14.35 -1.96
N TRP A 120 1.12 13.83 -0.81
CA TRP A 120 2.04 13.37 0.21
C TRP A 120 2.50 11.93 -0.07
N TYR A 121 1.60 10.98 -0.34
CA TYR A 121 2.00 9.58 -0.52
C TYR A 121 2.85 9.34 -1.77
N LEU A 122 2.75 10.22 -2.78
CA LEU A 122 3.64 10.20 -3.96
C LEU A 122 5.08 10.53 -3.61
N THR A 123 5.32 11.09 -2.41
CA THR A 123 6.60 11.54 -1.87
C THR A 123 7.41 12.42 -2.82
N ALA A 124 6.71 13.22 -3.63
CA ALA A 124 7.29 14.11 -4.64
C ALA A 124 7.58 15.52 -4.09
N ARG A 125 7.49 15.72 -2.77
CA ARG A 125 7.79 16.97 -2.07
C ARG A 125 9.09 16.85 -1.26
N CYS A 126 9.52 17.94 -0.64
CA CYS A 126 10.71 17.99 0.22
C CYS A 126 10.78 16.77 1.18
N PRO A 127 11.91 16.05 1.26
CA PRO A 127 12.04 14.86 2.11
C PRO A 127 11.65 15.11 3.58
N ALA A 128 12.07 16.24 4.17
CA ALA A 128 11.70 16.61 5.53
C ALA A 128 10.18 16.78 5.70
N CYS A 129 9.50 17.45 4.76
CA CYS A 129 8.04 17.56 4.80
C CYS A 129 7.35 16.20 4.77
N ILE A 130 7.81 15.27 3.93
CA ILE A 130 7.23 13.93 3.82
C ILE A 130 7.40 13.16 5.13
N VAL A 131 8.61 13.16 5.68
CA VAL A 131 8.98 12.45 6.91
C VAL A 131 8.23 13.00 8.12
N LEU A 132 8.21 14.32 8.30
CA LEU A 132 7.53 14.96 9.44
C LEU A 132 6.01 14.80 9.34
N HIS A 133 5.44 14.77 8.13
CA HIS A 133 4.00 14.60 7.95
C HIS A 133 3.49 13.21 8.37
N VAL A 134 4.36 12.21 8.50
CA VAL A 134 3.97 10.89 9.04
C VAL A 134 3.30 11.05 10.42
N LEU A 135 3.88 11.87 11.31
CA LEU A 135 3.39 12.10 12.66
C LEU A 135 2.34 13.22 12.75
N HIS A 136 1.85 13.75 11.63
CA HIS A 136 0.91 14.87 11.64
C HIS A 136 -0.50 14.46 12.09
N SER A 137 -0.91 13.22 11.85
CA SER A 137 -2.25 12.74 12.16
C SER A 137 -2.27 11.23 12.41
N GLU A 138 -3.32 10.75 13.10
CA GLU A 138 -3.48 9.30 13.32
C GLU A 138 -3.59 8.53 11.99
N PRO A 139 -4.36 8.99 10.98
CA PRO A 139 -4.45 8.28 9.71
C PRO A 139 -3.10 8.13 8.99
N THR A 140 -2.21 9.13 9.04
CA THR A 140 -0.88 9.04 8.42
C THR A 140 0.04 8.07 9.15
N ILE A 141 0.04 8.06 10.49
CA ILE A 141 0.78 7.09 11.29
C ILE A 141 0.27 5.67 11.00
N ARG A 142 -1.05 5.48 11.07
CA ARG A 142 -1.68 4.18 10.79
C ARG A 142 -1.40 3.71 9.37
N PHE A 143 -1.42 4.61 8.37
CA PHE A 143 -1.15 4.23 6.98
C PHE A 143 0.26 3.68 6.79
N VAL A 144 1.27 4.34 7.36
CA VAL A 144 2.66 3.87 7.31
C VAL A 144 2.85 2.58 8.12
N THR A 145 2.17 2.47 9.27
CA THR A 145 2.17 1.25 10.10
C THR A 145 1.61 0.05 9.32
N VAL A 146 0.45 0.21 8.66
CA VAL A 146 -0.15 -0.82 7.78
C VAL A 146 0.80 -1.20 6.66
N ALA A 147 1.45 -0.22 6.03
CA ALA A 147 2.40 -0.46 4.96
C ALA A 147 3.61 -1.30 5.43
N ALA A 148 4.16 -0.98 6.60
CA ALA A 148 5.25 -1.74 7.22
C ALA A 148 4.81 -3.16 7.61
N GLN A 149 3.64 -3.31 8.26
CA GLN A 149 3.09 -4.62 8.62
C GLN A 149 2.83 -5.52 7.39
N LEU A 150 2.38 -4.95 6.28
CA LEU A 150 2.17 -5.68 5.03
C LEU A 150 3.47 -6.08 4.33
N ALA A 151 4.54 -5.30 4.48
CA ALA A 151 5.87 -5.69 4.01
C ALA A 151 6.35 -6.94 4.77
N GLY A 152 6.08 -6.98 6.07
CA GLY A 152 6.32 -8.13 6.93
C GLY A 152 7.81 -8.40 7.21
N PRO A 153 8.10 -9.40 8.05
CA PRO A 153 9.41 -9.51 8.70
C PRO A 153 10.60 -9.78 7.79
N ARG A 154 10.34 -10.36 6.62
CA ARG A 154 11.37 -10.73 5.65
C ARG A 154 11.71 -9.60 4.67
N SER A 155 11.01 -8.48 4.77
CA SER A 155 11.20 -7.35 3.86
C SER A 155 12.42 -6.49 4.20
N GLY A 156 12.97 -6.61 5.41
CA GLY A 156 14.03 -5.74 5.92
C GLY A 156 13.53 -4.38 6.43
N PHE A 157 12.21 -4.11 6.38
CA PHE A 157 11.62 -2.86 6.87
C PHE A 157 11.14 -2.90 8.32
N ASP A 158 11.32 -4.00 9.05
CA ASP A 158 10.95 -4.11 10.47
C ASP A 158 11.60 -3.02 11.32
N CYS A 159 12.85 -2.65 10.99
CA CYS A 159 13.55 -1.56 11.64
C CYS A 159 12.77 -0.24 11.59
N PHE A 160 12.04 0.00 10.49
CA PHE A 160 11.26 1.21 10.31
C PHE A 160 9.97 1.19 11.13
N LEU A 161 9.34 0.02 11.32
CA LEU A 161 8.20 -0.12 12.21
C LEU A 161 8.60 0.19 13.65
N THR A 162 9.73 -0.35 14.12
CA THR A 162 10.29 -0.06 15.45
C THR A 162 10.65 1.42 15.61
N ALA A 163 11.23 2.03 14.56
CA ALA A 163 11.55 3.45 14.55
C ALA A 163 10.29 4.32 14.59
N LEU A 164 9.23 3.93 13.89
CA LEU A 164 7.93 4.62 13.90
C LEU A 164 7.27 4.51 15.28
N GLU A 165 7.25 3.33 15.87
CA GLU A 165 6.75 3.12 17.23
C GLU A 165 7.47 4.02 18.23
N THR A 166 8.81 3.99 18.22
CA THR A 166 9.63 4.82 19.10
C THR A 166 9.32 6.31 18.88
N ALA A 167 9.23 6.75 17.63
CA ALA A 167 8.92 8.13 17.29
C ALA A 167 7.54 8.58 17.80
N VAL A 168 6.50 7.73 17.70
CA VAL A 168 5.17 8.04 18.24
C VAL A 168 5.20 8.11 19.77
N ARG A 169 5.85 7.14 20.43
CA ARG A 169 5.92 7.06 21.90
C ARG A 169 6.71 8.21 22.52
N GLU A 170 7.75 8.68 21.84
CA GLU A 170 8.58 9.82 22.27
C GLU A 170 8.01 11.19 21.85
N ASP A 171 7.02 11.23 20.96
CA ASP A 171 6.43 12.49 20.50
C ASP A 171 5.64 13.21 21.60
N SER A 172 5.81 14.52 21.68
CA SER A 172 5.19 15.34 22.74
C SER A 172 3.66 15.45 22.67
N PHE A 173 3.07 15.27 21.48
CA PHE A 173 1.63 15.32 21.26
C PHE A 173 1.02 13.93 21.37
N TRP A 174 1.62 12.92 20.74
CA TRP A 174 1.14 11.53 20.77
C TRP A 174 1.51 10.85 22.09
N GLY A 175 2.79 10.57 22.32
CA GLY A 175 3.26 9.92 23.53
C GLY A 175 2.90 8.42 23.62
N ASP A 176 3.45 7.77 24.65
CA ASP A 176 3.42 6.31 24.82
C ASP A 176 2.02 5.68 24.82
N ALA A 177 1.03 6.39 25.38
CA ALA A 177 -0.33 5.88 25.56
C ALA A 177 -1.12 5.69 24.25
N PHE A 178 -0.71 6.34 23.15
CA PHE A 178 -1.46 6.31 21.89
C PHE A 178 -1.03 5.16 20.97
N TRP A 179 0.21 4.69 21.08
CA TRP A 179 0.72 3.63 20.20
C TRP A 179 -0.13 2.36 20.22
N PRO A 180 -0.56 1.81 21.38
CA PRO A 180 -1.33 0.56 21.39
C PRO A 180 -2.64 0.62 20.60
N ASP A 181 -3.39 1.74 20.68
CA ASP A 181 -4.64 1.92 19.94
C ASP A 181 -4.39 2.12 18.43
N ILE A 182 -3.33 2.86 18.07
CA ILE A 182 -2.92 3.03 16.67
C ILE A 182 -2.50 1.68 16.07
N GLU A 183 -1.68 0.91 16.80
CA GLU A 183 -1.19 -0.40 16.38
C GLU A 183 -2.33 -1.42 16.22
N GLU A 184 -3.30 -1.45 17.15
CA GLU A 184 -4.47 -2.32 17.04
C GLU A 184 -5.29 -1.98 15.78
N ARG A 185 -5.56 -0.69 15.55
CA ARG A 185 -6.31 -0.24 14.36
C ARG A 185 -5.54 -0.50 13.07
N ALA A 186 -4.22 -0.34 13.08
CA ALA A 186 -3.37 -0.68 11.95
C ALA A 186 -3.42 -2.18 11.66
N SER A 187 -3.32 -3.02 12.69
CA SER A 187 -3.35 -4.48 12.55
C SER A 187 -4.68 -4.97 11.96
N ARG A 188 -5.81 -4.47 12.45
CA ARG A 188 -7.14 -4.77 11.89
C ARG A 188 -7.27 -4.31 10.43
N LEU A 189 -6.75 -3.14 10.11
CA LEU A 189 -6.76 -2.64 8.74
C LEU A 189 -5.85 -3.48 7.83
N THR A 190 -4.68 -3.90 8.31
CA THR A 190 -3.78 -4.83 7.60
C THR A 190 -4.48 -6.12 7.23
N GLU A 191 -5.22 -6.75 8.17
CA GLU A 191 -6.06 -7.92 7.89
C GLU A 191 -7.11 -7.63 6.81
N GLY A 192 -7.80 -6.49 6.91
CA GLY A 192 -8.75 -6.04 5.91
C GLY A 192 -8.14 -5.84 4.52
N VAL A 193 -6.92 -5.31 4.43
CA VAL A 193 -6.18 -5.17 3.16
C VAL A 193 -5.79 -6.54 2.59
N GLN A 194 -5.37 -7.48 3.44
CA GLN A 194 -5.09 -8.86 3.00
C GLN A 194 -6.36 -9.56 2.47
N GLU A 195 -7.50 -9.32 3.10
CA GLU A 195 -8.81 -9.81 2.66
C GLU A 195 -9.25 -9.15 1.35
N LEU A 196 -8.98 -7.85 1.17
CA LEU A 196 -9.19 -7.13 -0.09
C LEU A 196 -8.37 -7.75 -1.23
N ILE A 197 -7.09 -8.02 -1.00
CA ILE A 197 -6.22 -8.70 -1.98
C ILE A 197 -6.79 -10.07 -2.34
N ARG A 198 -7.29 -10.82 -1.35
CA ARG A 198 -7.93 -12.13 -1.55
C ARG A 198 -9.16 -12.02 -2.47
N GLN A 199 -10.11 -11.14 -2.14
CA GLN A 199 -11.32 -10.93 -2.93
C GLN A 199 -11.02 -10.40 -4.34
N CYS A 200 -9.99 -9.56 -4.50
CA CYS A 200 -9.52 -9.12 -5.81
C CYS A 200 -9.08 -10.30 -6.69
N ARG A 201 -8.37 -11.28 -6.12
CA ARG A 201 -7.96 -12.49 -6.85
C ARG A 201 -9.18 -13.33 -7.24
N GLU A 202 -10.14 -13.51 -6.34
CA GLU A 202 -11.39 -14.25 -6.60
C GLU A 202 -12.20 -13.63 -7.73
N LEU A 203 -12.50 -12.32 -7.62
CA LEU A 203 -13.25 -11.59 -8.63
C LEU A 203 -12.56 -11.63 -10.00
N ARG A 204 -11.22 -11.54 -10.03
CA ARG A 204 -10.46 -11.67 -11.28
C ARG A 204 -10.66 -13.04 -11.92
N THR A 205 -10.59 -14.13 -11.14
CA THR A 205 -10.82 -15.48 -11.69
C THR A 205 -12.23 -15.66 -12.25
N THR A 206 -13.25 -15.09 -11.60
CA THR A 206 -14.63 -15.13 -12.10
C THR A 206 -14.80 -14.31 -13.38
N LEU A 207 -14.13 -13.16 -13.48
CA LEU A 207 -14.17 -12.30 -14.66
C LEU A 207 -13.44 -12.90 -15.88
N ASP A 208 -12.35 -13.63 -15.64
CA ASP A 208 -11.54 -14.21 -16.70
C ASP A 208 -12.09 -15.59 -17.16
N ASN A 209 -12.83 -16.30 -16.30
CA ASN A 209 -13.53 -17.56 -16.62
C ASN A 209 -15.06 -17.44 -16.43
N PRO A 210 -15.78 -16.79 -17.36
CA PRO A 210 -17.23 -16.65 -17.29
C PRO A 210 -18.01 -17.98 -17.44
N ALA A 211 -17.33 -19.10 -17.72
CA ALA A 211 -17.91 -20.42 -17.96
C ALA A 211 -18.37 -21.19 -16.69
N VAL A 212 -18.07 -20.68 -15.48
CA VAL A 212 -18.65 -21.20 -14.23
C VAL A 212 -19.73 -20.24 -13.76
N SER A 213 -20.83 -20.20 -14.53
CA SER A 213 -22.04 -19.49 -14.12
C SER A 213 -22.75 -20.28 -13.02
N ILE A 214 -22.75 -19.72 -11.81
CA ILE A 214 -23.76 -20.02 -10.80
C ILE A 214 -25.13 -19.69 -11.42
N PRO A 215 -26.16 -20.55 -11.30
CA PRO A 215 -27.44 -20.32 -11.97
C PRO A 215 -28.20 -19.17 -11.29
N MET A 216 -27.95 -17.93 -11.73
CA MET A 216 -28.88 -16.83 -11.48
C MET A 216 -29.93 -16.80 -12.59
N ALA A 217 -31.18 -16.63 -12.15
CA ALA A 217 -32.40 -16.78 -12.91
C ALA A 217 -32.39 -16.11 -14.30
N LYS A 218 -32.98 -16.81 -15.27
CA LYS A 218 -33.25 -16.36 -16.64
C LYS A 218 -33.89 -14.96 -16.67
N PRO A 219 -33.32 -14.00 -17.41
CA PRO A 219 -34.08 -12.84 -17.87
C PRO A 219 -34.86 -13.22 -19.14
N THR A 220 -36.16 -12.94 -19.13
CA THR A 220 -37.06 -13.00 -20.30
C THR A 220 -36.63 -12.00 -21.39
N PRO A 221 -36.82 -12.31 -22.69
CA PRO A 221 -36.42 -11.44 -23.78
C PRO A 221 -37.47 -10.33 -23.96
N ILE A 222 -37.04 -9.07 -23.99
CA ILE A 222 -37.86 -7.95 -24.47
C ILE A 222 -37.12 -7.29 -25.62
N CYS A 223 -37.91 -7.02 -26.65
CA CYS A 223 -37.60 -6.76 -28.06
C CYS A 223 -36.63 -5.59 -28.33
N ASP A 224 -35.90 -5.74 -29.44
CA ASP A 224 -35.08 -4.75 -30.13
C ASP A 224 -35.81 -3.44 -30.43
N ARG A 225 -35.10 -2.31 -30.26
CA ARG A 225 -35.34 -1.13 -31.08
C ARG A 225 -34.07 -0.30 -31.30
N SER A 226 -33.73 -0.24 -32.59
CA SER A 226 -32.88 0.67 -33.34
C SER A 226 -32.20 1.86 -32.64
N THR A 227 -30.92 1.98 -32.97
CA THR A 227 -30.02 3.13 -32.78
C THR A 227 -30.58 4.45 -33.30
N PRO A 228 -30.16 5.56 -32.70
CA PRO A 228 -29.56 6.63 -33.48
C PRO A 228 -28.14 6.93 -32.99
N THR A 229 -27.22 6.96 -33.94
CA THR A 229 -25.85 7.43 -33.75
C THR A 229 -25.87 8.90 -33.36
N CYS A 230 -25.72 9.19 -32.07
CA CYS A 230 -25.52 10.54 -31.57
C CYS A 230 -24.03 10.70 -31.22
N THR A 231 -23.27 11.32 -32.11
CA THR A 231 -21.89 11.75 -31.88
C THR A 231 -21.87 12.96 -30.94
N ILE A 232 -22.20 12.73 -29.67
CA ILE A 232 -21.92 13.70 -28.60
C ILE A 232 -20.46 13.48 -28.22
N ALA A 233 -19.63 14.52 -28.36
CA ALA A 233 -18.28 14.52 -27.82
C ALA A 233 -18.37 14.31 -26.31
N VAL A 234 -18.09 13.07 -25.86
CA VAL A 234 -18.14 12.70 -24.45
C VAL A 234 -17.02 13.45 -23.75
N LYS A 235 -17.38 14.52 -23.04
CA LYS A 235 -16.46 15.16 -22.09
C LYS A 235 -16.00 14.08 -21.13
N THR A 236 -14.70 13.85 -21.07
CA THR A 236 -14.10 12.89 -20.14
C THR A 236 -14.55 13.25 -18.72
N SER A 237 -15.24 12.32 -18.07
CA SER A 237 -15.76 12.55 -16.72
C SER A 237 -14.59 12.81 -15.75
N SER A 238 -14.86 13.48 -14.64
CA SER A 238 -13.86 13.67 -13.57
C SER A 238 -13.23 12.33 -13.17
N PHE A 239 -14.05 11.27 -13.13
CA PHE A 239 -13.63 9.90 -12.85
C PHE A 239 -12.72 9.32 -13.94
N ALA A 240 -13.03 9.53 -15.22
CA ALA A 240 -12.17 9.10 -16.32
C ALA A 240 -10.81 9.82 -16.30
N ARG A 241 -10.79 11.11 -15.96
CA ARG A 241 -9.54 11.88 -15.78
C ARG A 241 -8.72 11.38 -14.60
N LYS A 242 -9.38 11.07 -13.47
CA LYS A 242 -8.75 10.45 -12.29
C LYS A 242 -8.15 9.09 -12.65
N GLN A 243 -8.90 8.24 -13.37
CA GLN A 243 -8.41 6.94 -13.85
C GLN A 243 -7.20 7.05 -14.79
N VAL A 244 -7.17 8.04 -15.69
CA VAL A 244 -6.02 8.26 -16.57
C VAL A 244 -4.77 8.69 -15.79
N ARG A 245 -4.92 9.59 -14.80
CA ARG A 245 -3.82 10.03 -13.93
C ARG A 245 -3.24 8.86 -13.14
N LEU A 246 -4.12 8.11 -12.48
CA LEU A 246 -3.76 6.91 -11.70
C LEU A 246 -3.10 5.83 -12.57
N GLY A 247 -3.57 5.65 -13.82
CA GLY A 247 -2.96 4.73 -14.78
C GLY A 247 -1.54 5.11 -15.18
N ARG A 248 -1.23 6.41 -15.31
CA ARG A 248 0.13 6.89 -15.61
C ARG A 248 1.08 6.64 -14.42
N GLU A 249 0.61 6.86 -13.21
CA GLU A 249 1.35 6.59 -11.97
C GLU A 249 1.59 5.09 -11.79
N GLU A 250 0.56 4.26 -11.96
CA GLU A 250 0.66 2.79 -11.95
C GLU A 250 1.69 2.29 -12.96
N GLN A 251 1.67 2.81 -14.20
CA GLN A 251 2.61 2.38 -15.24
C GLN A 251 4.06 2.67 -14.84
N ARG A 252 4.34 3.82 -14.21
CA ARG A 252 5.66 4.16 -13.68
C ARG A 252 6.10 3.16 -12.61
N TYR A 253 5.24 2.81 -11.67
CA TYR A 253 5.62 1.87 -10.61
C TYR A 253 5.71 0.41 -11.11
N ARG A 254 4.87 0.01 -12.07
CA ARG A 254 4.87 -1.34 -12.65
C ARG A 254 6.03 -1.62 -13.60
N SER A 255 6.53 -0.62 -14.32
CA SER A 255 7.71 -0.80 -15.17
C SER A 255 8.99 -1.03 -14.37
N HIS A 256 9.01 -0.67 -13.09
CA HIS A 256 10.22 -0.67 -12.26
C HIS A 256 10.17 -1.62 -11.07
N MET A 257 8.99 -2.02 -10.60
CA MET A 257 8.86 -3.07 -9.59
C MET A 257 8.59 -4.43 -10.23
N ALA A 258 9.26 -5.47 -9.72
CA ALA A 258 8.74 -6.83 -9.81
C ALA A 258 7.48 -6.94 -8.93
N TRP A 259 6.35 -6.37 -9.38
CA TRP A 259 5.01 -6.54 -8.78
C TRP A 259 4.64 -8.02 -8.55
N LYS A 260 5.32 -8.92 -9.28
CA LYS A 260 5.31 -10.37 -9.06
C LYS A 260 5.94 -10.77 -7.71
N SER A 261 7.09 -10.21 -7.37
CA SER A 261 7.83 -10.47 -6.12
C SER A 261 7.03 -10.11 -4.86
N TRP A 262 6.30 -8.98 -4.87
CA TRP A 262 5.42 -8.62 -3.74
C TRP A 262 4.19 -9.54 -3.62
N ASN A 263 3.60 -9.96 -4.75
CA ASN A 263 2.54 -10.98 -4.74
C ASN A 263 3.03 -12.34 -4.25
N ASP A 264 4.29 -12.67 -4.48
CA ASP A 264 4.96 -13.87 -3.99
C ASP A 264 5.35 -13.76 -2.51
N CYS A 265 5.79 -12.59 -2.02
CA CYS A 265 6.06 -12.34 -0.61
C CYS A 265 4.77 -12.35 0.26
N SER A 266 3.68 -11.76 -0.26
CA SER A 266 2.34 -11.88 0.34
C SER A 266 1.81 -13.33 0.34
N ARG A 267 2.31 -14.19 -0.56
CA ARG A 267 2.03 -15.64 -0.57
C ARG A 267 2.76 -16.36 0.56
N GLU A 268 3.96 -15.91 0.93
CA GLU A 268 4.72 -16.47 2.06
C GLU A 268 4.17 -16.06 3.42
N LEU A 269 3.62 -14.84 3.54
CA LEU A 269 2.93 -14.38 4.75
C LEU A 269 1.67 -15.20 5.11
N ARG A 270 1.23 -16.11 4.22
CA ARG A 270 0.08 -17.01 4.41
C ARG A 270 0.47 -18.44 4.80
N GLN A 271 1.72 -18.75 5.14
CA GLN A 271 2.05 -20.05 5.72
C GLN A 271 1.97 -19.99 7.25
N PRO A 272 0.94 -20.57 7.90
CA PRO A 272 1.03 -20.88 9.30
C PRO A 272 2.15 -21.90 9.49
N LEU A 273 2.93 -21.75 10.56
CA LEU A 273 3.77 -22.80 11.13
C LEU A 273 2.88 -24.01 11.51
N ALA A 274 2.54 -24.84 10.52
CA ALA A 274 1.97 -26.16 10.75
C ALA A 274 3.13 -27.13 11.02
N GLY A 275 3.37 -27.47 12.29
CA GLY A 275 4.32 -28.51 12.65
C GLY A 275 4.75 -28.59 14.10
N GLY A 276 3.84 -28.37 15.06
CA GLY A 276 4.07 -28.74 16.46
C GLY A 276 4.09 -30.26 16.65
N ALA A 277 5.11 -30.72 17.39
CA ALA A 277 5.21 -31.95 18.17
C ALA A 277 4.24 -33.11 17.88
N HIS A 278 4.80 -34.24 17.42
CA HIS A 278 4.28 -35.57 17.74
C HIS A 278 5.31 -36.35 18.56
N THR A 279 5.00 -36.53 19.84
CA THR A 279 5.59 -37.52 20.72
C THR A 279 5.00 -38.91 20.45
N GLN A 280 5.90 -39.90 20.52
CA GLN A 280 5.71 -41.33 20.84
C GLN A 280 4.96 -42.26 19.86
N SER A 281 5.70 -43.25 19.34
CA SER A 281 5.53 -44.67 19.72
C SER A 281 6.47 -45.57 18.90
N ARG A 282 7.68 -45.87 19.41
CA ARG A 282 8.50 -46.97 18.87
C ARG A 282 8.24 -48.23 19.69
N ARG A 283 7.39 -49.10 19.14
CA ARG A 283 7.15 -50.47 19.62
C ARG A 283 8.41 -51.32 19.45
N ARG A 284 8.65 -52.18 20.45
CA ARG A 284 9.59 -53.29 20.45
C ARG A 284 9.13 -54.37 19.46
N SER A 285 10.08 -55.02 18.79
CA SER A 285 9.85 -56.27 18.06
C SER A 285 10.68 -57.38 18.72
N MET A 286 10.01 -58.49 19.10
CA MET A 286 10.61 -59.78 19.42
C MET A 286 10.00 -60.85 18.50
N THR A 287 10.77 -61.94 18.33
CA THR A 287 10.50 -63.22 17.64
C THR A 287 10.61 -63.17 16.11
N SER A 288 11.36 -64.04 15.43
CA SER A 288 11.97 -65.34 15.77
C SER A 288 13.35 -65.48 15.17
#